data_AF-A0A530HER9-F1
#
_entry.id   AF-A0A530HER9-F1
#
_cell.length_a   1.000
_cell.length_b   1.000
_cell.length_c   1.000
_cell.angle_alpha   90.00
_cell.angle_beta   90.00
_cell.angle_gamma   90.00
#
_symmetry.space_group_name_H-M   'P 1'
#
loop_
_entity.id
_entity.type
_entity.pdbx_description
1 polymer ?
#
loop_
_entity_poly.entity_id
_entity_poly.type
_entity_poly.pdbx_seq_one_letter_code
_entity_poly.pdbx_strand_id
1 'polypeptide(L)' 'FLETAVQMPFGGFKQSGIGRENGLDGLLEFTEVKSTFIKLGKRTHALPHTLTTSARS' A
#
# COMPACT_ATOMS: atom_id res chain seq x y z
N PHE A 1 18.64 14.54 25.44
CA PHE A 1 18.30 13.11 25.36
C PHE A 1 16.87 13.07 24.83
N LEU A 2 16.71 12.78 23.54
CA LEU A 2 15.51 12.93 22.69
C LEU A 2 14.44 13.92 23.20
N GLU A 3 14.48 15.15 22.69
CA GLU A 3 13.53 16.22 23.01
C GLU A 3 12.10 15.92 22.51
N THR A 4 11.97 14.95 21.60
CA THR A 4 10.70 14.41 21.09
C THR A 4 10.60 12.92 21.39
N ALA A 5 9.39 12.42 21.66
CA ALA A 5 9.17 11.01 21.92
C ALA A 5 9.17 10.22 20.60
N VAL A 6 9.73 9.01 20.58
CA VAL A 6 9.89 8.17 19.36
C VAL A 6 8.55 7.88 18.67
N GLN A 7 7.47 7.81 19.43
CA GLN A 7 6.12 7.57 18.92
C GLN A 7 5.44 8.84 18.35
N MET A 8 5.97 10.03 18.64
CA MET A 8 5.37 11.31 18.25
C MET A 8 5.91 11.75 16.89
N PRO A 9 5.06 11.93 15.87
CA PRO A 9 5.49 12.44 14.57
C PRO A 9 6.07 13.86 14.70
N PHE A 10 7.23 14.10 14.10
CA PHE A 10 7.85 15.43 14.00
C PHE A 10 8.05 15.82 12.55
N GLY A 11 8.10 17.12 12.24
CA GLY A 11 8.39 17.59 10.89
C GLY A 11 8.10 19.07 10.72
N GLY A 12 8.52 19.62 9.58
CA GLY A 12 8.48 21.05 9.31
C GLY A 12 7.06 21.61 9.13
N PHE A 13 6.94 22.93 9.31
CA PHE A 13 5.78 23.71 8.89
C PHE A 13 6.21 24.79 7.91
N LYS A 14 5.41 25.02 6.86
CA LYS A 14 5.69 25.98 5.78
C LYS A 14 7.01 25.67 5.06
N GLN A 15 8.02 26.53 5.22
CA GLN A 15 9.31 26.43 4.53
C GLN A 15 10.36 25.64 5.31
N SER A 16 10.04 25.12 6.50
CA SER A 16 11.00 24.39 7.32
C SER A 16 11.13 22.90 6.96
N GLY A 17 10.44 22.42 5.92
CA GLY A 17 10.53 21.03 5.43
C GLY A 17 9.19 20.45 4.96
N ILE A 18 9.26 19.28 4.32
CA ILE A 18 8.12 18.50 3.83
C ILE A 18 8.23 17.08 4.41
N GLY A 19 7.10 16.48 4.80
CA GLY A 19 7.04 15.14 5.36
C GLY A 19 7.12 15.11 6.90
N ARG A 20 7.07 13.90 7.45
CA ARG A 20 7.17 13.62 8.89
C ARG A 20 8.20 12.54 9.16
N GLU A 21 8.83 12.62 10.32
CA GLU A 21 9.70 11.59 10.90
C GLU A 21 9.10 11.09 12.22
N ASN A 22 9.61 9.96 12.73
CA ASN A 22 9.13 9.26 13.92
C ASN A 22 7.68 8.72 13.80
N GLY A 23 7.27 7.95 14.80
CA GLY A 23 5.93 7.36 14.84
C GLY A 23 5.59 6.49 13.64
N LEU A 24 4.29 6.29 13.42
CA LEU A 24 3.78 5.55 12.26
C LEU A 24 3.93 6.35 10.96
N ASP A 25 3.75 7.67 11.01
CA ASP A 25 3.83 8.55 9.84
C ASP A 25 5.23 8.46 9.21
N GLY A 26 6.29 8.51 10.03
CA GLY A 26 7.66 8.37 9.53
C GLY A 26 7.97 6.99 8.93
N LEU A 27 7.33 5.91 9.41
CA LEU A 27 7.46 4.59 8.78
C LEU A 27 6.78 4.57 7.40
N LEU A 28 5.60 5.18 7.30
CA LEU A 28 4.81 5.19 6.07
C LEU A 28 5.49 5.95 4.94
N GLU A 29 6.28 7.00 5.23
CA GLU A 29 7.08 7.75 4.23
C GLU A 29 8.10 6.88 3.47
N PHE A 30 8.50 5.71 4.02
CA PHE A 30 9.40 4.76 3.37
C PHE A 30 8.69 3.56 2.74
N THR A 31 7.36 3.56 2.71
CA THR A 31 6.55 2.46 2.18
C THR A 31 5.53 2.97 1.16
N GLU A 32 5.16 2.09 0.23
CA GLU A 32 4.11 2.39 -0.74
C GLU A 32 2.89 1.48 -0.54
N VAL A 33 1.69 2.05 -0.68
CA VAL A 33 0.44 1.29 -0.59
C VAL A 33 0.25 0.47 -1.87
N LYS A 34 0.33 -0.85 -1.74
CA LYS A 34 -0.06 -1.78 -2.81
C LYS A 34 -1.48 -2.29 -2.61
N SER A 35 -2.39 -1.95 -3.53
CA SER A 35 -3.75 -2.50 -3.54
C SER A 35 -3.82 -3.78 -4.37
N THR A 36 -4.39 -4.86 -3.81
CA THR A 36 -4.54 -6.15 -4.51
C THR A 36 -5.94 -6.72 -4.30
N PHE A 37 -6.57 -7.20 -5.37
CA PHE A 37 -7.86 -7.86 -5.33
C PHE A 37 -7.70 -9.37 -5.59
N ILE A 38 -8.11 -10.19 -4.62
CA ILE A 38 -8.00 -11.65 -4.70
C ILE A 38 -9.40 -12.23 -4.83
N LYS A 39 -9.68 -12.85 -5.98
CA LYS A 39 -10.89 -13.64 -6.19
C LYS A 39 -10.62 -15.09 -5.82
N LEU A 40 -11.34 -15.60 -4.83
CA LEU A 40 -11.35 -17.02 -4.51
C LEU A 40 -12.32 -17.75 -5.44
N GLY A 41 -11.97 -18.97 -5.88
CA GLY A 41 -12.78 -19.81 -6.74
C GLY A 41 -12.61 -19.56 -8.25
N LYS A 42 -13.45 -20.22 -9.07
CA LYS A 42 -13.32 -20.17 -10.53
C LYS A 42 -13.51 -18.75 -11.06
N ARG A 43 -12.58 -18.30 -11.89
CA ARG A 43 -12.71 -17.04 -12.61
C ARG A 43 -13.70 -17.23 -13.77
N THR A 44 -14.84 -16.54 -13.70
CA THR A 44 -15.73 -16.45 -14.86
C THR A 44 -14.97 -15.81 -16.01
N HIS A 45 -15.00 -16.46 -17.17
CA HIS A 45 -14.39 -15.95 -18.37
C HIS A 45 -15.07 -14.64 -18.76
N ALA A 46 -14.27 -13.59 -18.96
CA ALA A 46 -14.78 -12.27 -19.34
C ALA A 46 -15.34 -12.28 -20.78
N LEU A 47 -14.90 -13.22 -21.63
CA LEU A 47 -15.30 -13.35 -23.01
C LEU A 47 -15.87 -14.76 -23.29
N PRO A 48 -17.00 -14.87 -24.02
CA PRO A 48 -17.72 -16.14 -24.20
C PRO A 48 -16.92 -17.20 -24.96
N HIS A 49 -16.03 -16.81 -25.87
CA HIS A 49 -15.26 -17.76 -26.68
C HIS A 49 -14.12 -18.46 -25.93
N THR A 50 -13.75 -17.98 -24.74
CA THR A 50 -12.62 -18.55 -23.97
C THR A 50 -13.01 -19.74 -23.09
N LEU A 51 -14.30 -20.10 -23.08
CA LEU A 51 -14.87 -21.19 -22.27
C LEU A 51 -14.41 -22.60 -22.72
N THR A 52 -13.94 -22.77 -23.96
CA THR A 52 -13.60 -24.09 -24.53
C THR A 52 -12.15 -24.55 -24.27
N THR A 53 -11.22 -23.61 -24.01
CA THR A 53 -9.78 -23.94 -23.90
C THR A 53 -9.33 -24.31 -22.49
N SER A 54 -10.08 -23.94 -21.44
CA SER A 54 -9.68 -24.17 -20.04
C SER A 54 -9.86 -25.61 -19.53
N ALA A 55 -10.51 -26.50 -20.28
CA ALA A 55 -10.89 -27.84 -19.81
C ALA A 55 -10.10 -28.98 -20.47
N ARG A 56 -8.98 -28.69 -21.16
CA ARG A 56 -8.22 -29.68 -21.95
C ARG A 56 -6.78 -29.95 -21.49
N SER A 57 -6.44 -29.68 -20.23
CA SER A 57 -5.21 -30.16 -19.58
C SER A 57 -5.53 -30.95 -18.33
#